data_AF-A0A351EJ31-F1
#
_entry.id   AF-A0A351EJ31-F1
#
_cell.length_a   1.000
_cell.length_b   1.000
_cell.length_c   1.000
_cell.angle_alpha   90.00
_cell.angle_beta   90.00
_cell.angle_gamma   90.00
#
_symmetry.space_group_name_H-M   'P 1'
#
loop_
_entity.id
_entity.type
_entity.pdbx_description
1 polymer ?
#
loop_
_entity_poly.entity_id
_entity_poly.type
_entity_poly.pdbx_seq_one_letter_code
_entity_poly.pdbx_strand_id
1 'polypeptide(L)'
;MVSAIDMPLCVGPTGLTLRLDKRKSHLVFQAQGFFRLHPSDSEATDPIVFVCASIGQETRMKFGFSAPFRGPLSNPQDIQTIAEAAERFGYDTITVADHIVVPSTIGANYPYSEDGEFAWTADGSTDCMEQFTLLAWLSAVTSSVRLLTSEIVVPHRNPLFMAKSLATTDQLSGGRVTVGCGAGWMR
;
A
#
# COMPACT_ATOMS: atom_id res chain seq x y z
N MET A 1 6.69 26.45 21.21
CA MET A 1 6.70 26.93 19.82
C MET A 1 7.63 26.02 19.04
N VAL A 2 7.14 24.89 18.50
CA VAL A 2 7.94 23.98 17.66
C VAL A 2 7.22 23.94 16.32
N SER A 3 7.89 24.46 15.29
CA SER A 3 7.34 24.59 13.95
C SER A 3 7.03 23.22 13.34
N ALA A 4 6.03 23.17 12.47
CA ALA A 4 5.87 22.06 11.53
C ALA A 4 7.21 21.84 10.82
N ILE A 5 7.69 20.60 10.81
CA ILE A 5 8.85 20.24 10.00
C ILE A 5 8.25 19.82 8.65
N ASP A 6 8.20 20.74 7.69
CA ASP A 6 8.06 20.38 6.28
C ASP A 6 9.37 19.64 5.90
N MET A 7 9.37 18.31 6.02
CA MET A 7 10.45 17.51 5.44
C MET A 7 10.09 17.27 3.97
N PRO A 8 10.84 17.84 3.01
CA PRO A 8 10.74 17.38 1.63
C PRO A 8 11.28 15.95 1.57
N LEU A 9 10.38 14.98 1.68
CA LEU A 9 10.69 13.60 1.33
C LEU A 9 10.83 13.56 -0.20
N CYS A 10 11.91 12.93 -0.70
CA CYS A 10 12.23 12.87 -2.14
C CYS A 10 10.98 12.72 -3.00
N VAL A 11 10.75 13.73 -3.85
CA VAL A 11 9.55 13.83 -4.66
C VAL A 11 9.81 13.08 -5.96
N GLY A 12 9.22 11.89 -6.10
CA GLY A 12 9.13 11.21 -7.39
C GLY A 12 8.32 12.04 -8.38
N PRO A 13 8.41 11.76 -9.70
CA PRO A 13 7.75 12.55 -10.75
C PRO A 13 6.21 12.61 -10.62
N THR A 14 5.59 11.77 -9.79
CA THR A 14 4.15 11.75 -9.48
C THR A 14 3.73 12.59 -8.28
N GLY A 15 4.64 13.27 -7.57
CA GLY A 15 4.26 14.30 -6.59
C GLY A 15 3.67 13.76 -5.27
N LEU A 16 4.00 12.54 -4.86
CA LEU A 16 3.62 12.03 -3.54
C LEU A 16 4.30 12.87 -2.45
N THR A 17 3.54 13.79 -1.82
CA THR A 17 4.02 14.59 -0.70
C THR A 17 3.43 14.03 0.59
N LEU A 18 4.29 13.54 1.49
CA LEU A 18 3.87 13.04 2.79
C LEU A 18 4.09 14.15 3.82
N ARG A 19 3.01 14.62 4.46
CA ARG A 19 3.08 15.64 5.51
C ARG A 19 2.77 15.02 6.86
N LEU A 20 3.72 15.14 7.78
CA LEU A 20 3.55 14.71 9.16
C LEU A 20 3.13 15.91 10.03
N ASP A 21 1.88 15.94 10.48
CA ASP A 21 1.42 16.93 11.47
C ASP A 21 1.63 16.40 12.89
N LYS A 22 2.68 16.88 13.56
CA LYS A 22 2.99 16.51 14.95
C LYS A 22 1.96 17.01 15.96
N ARG A 23 1.03 17.91 15.60
CA ARG A 23 -0.02 18.41 16.52
C ARG A 23 -1.20 17.46 16.67
N LYS A 24 -1.36 16.48 15.77
CA LYS A 24 -2.54 15.60 15.74
C LYS A 24 -2.23 14.11 15.92
N SER A 25 -0.98 13.70 16.13
CA SER A 25 -0.62 12.26 16.24
C SER A 25 -1.03 11.42 15.01
N HIS A 26 -1.36 12.06 13.88
CA HIS A 26 -1.87 11.41 12.67
C HIS A 26 -1.04 11.84 11.46
N LEU A 27 -0.74 10.89 10.58
CA LEU A 27 -0.05 11.11 9.32
C LEU A 27 -1.04 11.63 8.28
N VAL A 28 -0.70 12.71 7.56
CA VAL A 28 -1.54 13.26 6.49
C VAL A 28 -0.88 12.97 5.15
N PHE A 29 -1.50 12.12 4.34
CA PHE A 29 -1.10 11.86 2.97
C PHE A 29 -1.61 12.99 2.07
N GLN A 30 -0.73 13.72 1.39
CA GLN A 30 -1.13 14.79 0.47
C GLN A 30 -0.44 14.59 -0.90
N ALA A 31 -1.06 13.85 -1.80
CA ALA A 31 -0.57 13.76 -3.18
C ALA A 31 -0.88 15.08 -3.93
N GLN A 32 0.10 15.67 -4.62
CA GLN A 32 -0.16 16.80 -5.51
C GLN A 32 -0.76 16.30 -6.84
N GLY A 33 -2.08 16.43 -6.94
CA GLY A 33 -2.86 16.10 -8.14
C GLY A 33 -4.27 15.63 -7.76
N PHE A 34 -5.25 16.54 -7.84
CA PHE A 34 -6.69 16.24 -7.74
C PHE A 34 -7.17 15.55 -6.43
N PHE A 35 -7.01 16.21 -5.29
CA PHE A 35 -7.82 15.92 -4.10
C PHE A 35 -8.48 17.20 -3.60
N ARG A 36 -9.80 17.30 -3.80
CA ARG A 36 -10.62 18.32 -3.11
C ARG A 36 -11.17 17.65 -1.86
N LEU A 37 -10.62 18.00 -0.70
CA LEU A 37 -11.28 17.70 0.58
C LEU A 37 -12.62 18.42 0.56
N HIS A 38 -13.73 17.68 0.63
CA HIS A 38 -15.03 18.27 0.92
C HIS A 38 -15.07 18.51 2.43
N PRO A 39 -15.12 19.76 2.92
CA PRO A 39 -15.31 20.01 4.33
C PRO A 39 -16.77 19.68 4.65
N SER A 40 -17.01 18.62 5.39
CA SER A 40 -18.25 18.49 6.16
C SER A 40 -17.87 18.18 7.60
N ASP A 41 -17.84 19.24 8.37
CA ASP A 41 -18.04 19.38 9.82
C ASP A 41 -17.37 18.41 10.80
N SER A 42 -16.94 19.03 11.90
CA SER A 42 -15.86 18.63 12.79
C SER A 42 -16.18 17.54 13.82
N GLU A 43 -17.09 16.60 13.56
CA GLU A 43 -17.49 15.61 14.58
C GLU A 43 -17.76 14.16 14.11
N ALA A 44 -17.38 13.74 12.90
CA ALA A 44 -17.64 12.37 12.43
C ALA A 44 -16.45 11.40 12.63
N THR A 45 -16.69 10.30 13.35
CA THR A 45 -15.79 9.14 13.54
C THR A 45 -15.81 8.15 12.37
N ASP A 46 -16.18 8.58 11.16
CA ASP A 46 -16.34 7.68 10.02
C ASP A 46 -15.00 7.43 9.29
N PRO A 47 -14.78 6.22 8.76
CA PRO A 47 -13.54 5.87 8.09
C PRO A 47 -13.33 6.74 6.84
N ILE A 48 -12.13 7.29 6.71
CA ILE A 48 -11.72 8.07 5.55
C ILE A 48 -11.67 7.13 4.34
N VAL A 49 -12.71 7.16 3.51
CA VAL A 49 -12.74 6.45 2.22
C VAL A 49 -12.09 7.35 1.16
N PHE A 50 -10.91 6.95 0.68
CA PHE A 50 -10.24 7.61 -0.43
C PHE A 50 -10.73 7.03 -1.77
N VAL A 51 -11.56 7.80 -2.48
CA VAL A 51 -11.95 7.47 -3.87
C VAL A 51 -11.08 8.28 -4.83
N CYS A 52 -10.20 7.61 -5.57
CA CYS A 52 -9.48 8.21 -6.69
C CYS A 52 -10.40 8.18 -7.93
N ALA A 53 -11.09 9.28 -8.21
CA ALA A 53 -11.86 9.44 -9.44
C ALA A 53 -11.07 10.29 -10.45
N SER A 54 -10.65 9.67 -11.56
CA SER A 54 -10.20 10.40 -12.76
C SER A 54 -11.44 10.83 -13.54
N ILE A 55 -11.74 12.13 -13.55
CA ILE A 55 -12.80 12.72 -14.37
C ILE A 55 -12.19 13.10 -15.74
N GLY A 56 -12.59 12.40 -16.81
CA GLY A 56 -12.39 12.85 -18.19
C GLY A 56 -11.52 11.99 -19.12
N GLN A 57 -11.13 10.77 -18.73
CA GLN A 57 -10.55 9.79 -19.67
C GLN A 57 -11.56 8.67 -19.88
N GLU A 58 -11.63 8.11 -21.10
CA GLU A 58 -12.41 6.91 -21.38
C GLU A 58 -12.00 5.83 -20.36
N THR A 59 -12.89 5.49 -19.41
CA THR A 59 -12.58 4.64 -18.25
C THR A 59 -12.45 3.20 -18.72
N ARG A 60 -11.32 2.87 -19.33
CA ARG A 60 -10.94 1.49 -19.57
C ARG A 60 -10.65 0.84 -18.23
N MET A 61 -11.32 -0.27 -17.95
CA MET A 61 -11.08 -1.08 -16.76
C MET A 61 -9.61 -1.49 -16.70
N LYS A 62 -8.98 -1.22 -15.55
CA LYS A 62 -7.59 -1.58 -15.26
C LYS A 62 -7.56 -2.87 -14.45
N PHE A 63 -6.70 -3.79 -14.85
CA PHE A 63 -6.54 -5.07 -14.19
C PHE A 63 -5.23 -5.10 -13.41
N GLY A 64 -5.28 -5.63 -12.20
CA GLY A 64 -4.13 -5.86 -11.35
C GLY A 64 -4.27 -7.18 -10.62
N PHE A 65 -3.19 -7.62 -9.99
CA PHE A 65 -3.16 -8.86 -9.21
C PHE A 65 -2.22 -8.71 -8.02
N SER A 66 -2.39 -9.60 -7.05
CA SER A 66 -1.51 -9.68 -5.88
C SER A 66 -0.24 -10.45 -6.21
N ALA A 67 0.92 -9.88 -5.91
CA ALA A 67 2.19 -10.61 -5.98
C ALA A 67 2.12 -11.86 -5.09
N PRO A 68 2.79 -12.97 -5.45
CA PRO A 68 2.89 -14.13 -4.59
C PRO A 68 3.94 -13.87 -3.50
N PHE A 69 3.58 -13.08 -2.50
CA PHE A 69 4.43 -12.76 -1.33
C PHE A 69 4.41 -13.85 -0.25
N ARG A 70 3.72 -14.98 -0.49
CA ARG A 70 3.64 -16.14 0.40
C ARG A 70 3.50 -17.44 -0.40
N GLY A 71 3.71 -18.56 0.29
CA GLY A 71 3.57 -19.90 -0.28
C GLY A 71 4.71 -20.27 -1.25
N PRO A 72 4.55 -21.34 -2.04
CA PRO A 72 5.64 -21.90 -2.84
C PRO A 72 6.24 -20.94 -3.88
N LEU A 73 5.43 -19.99 -4.36
CA LEU A 73 5.85 -18.99 -5.36
C LEU A 73 6.51 -17.75 -4.75
N SER A 74 6.67 -17.71 -3.42
CA SER A 74 7.28 -16.58 -2.70
C SER A 74 8.80 -16.65 -2.71
N ASN A 75 9.37 -16.66 -3.91
CA ASN A 75 10.80 -16.61 -4.13
C ASN A 75 11.13 -15.59 -5.24
N PRO A 76 12.35 -15.04 -5.27
CA PRO A 76 12.71 -13.99 -6.22
C PRO A 76 12.48 -14.36 -7.70
N GLN A 77 12.79 -15.60 -8.08
CA GLN A 77 12.72 -16.06 -9.47
C GLN A 77 11.28 -16.11 -9.98
N ASP A 78 10.37 -16.69 -9.20
CA ASP A 78 8.96 -16.81 -9.58
C ASP A 78 8.26 -15.45 -9.57
N ILE A 79 8.50 -14.62 -8.54
CA ILE A 79 7.93 -13.27 -8.46
C ILE A 79 8.41 -12.44 -9.66
N GLN A 80 9.69 -12.49 -10.02
CA GLN A 80 10.22 -11.77 -11.18
C GLN A 80 9.54 -12.23 -12.46
N THR A 81 9.47 -13.55 -12.68
CA THR A 81 8.86 -14.14 -13.87
C THR A 81 7.41 -13.70 -14.04
N ILE A 82 6.65 -13.68 -12.95
CA ILE A 82 5.25 -13.24 -12.92
C ILE A 82 5.13 -11.73 -13.16
N ALA A 83 5.99 -10.92 -12.53
CA ALA A 83 5.99 -9.47 -12.71
C ALA A 83 6.32 -9.05 -14.14
N GLU A 84 7.33 -9.68 -14.77
CA GLU A 84 7.66 -9.45 -16.17
C GLU A 84 6.54 -9.91 -17.11
N ALA A 85 5.89 -11.04 -16.79
CA ALA A 85 4.73 -11.50 -17.55
C ALA A 85 3.57 -10.50 -17.46
N ALA A 86 3.33 -9.94 -16.28
CA ALA A 86 2.31 -8.91 -16.07
C ALA A 86 2.55 -7.68 -16.96
N GLU A 87 3.80 -7.22 -17.10
CA GLU A 87 4.16 -6.14 -18.02
C GLU A 87 3.87 -6.50 -19.48
N ARG A 88 4.29 -7.69 -19.91
CA ARG A 88 4.05 -8.16 -21.29
C ARG A 88 2.56 -8.28 -21.62
N PHE A 89 1.73 -8.65 -20.64
CA PHE A 89 0.29 -8.79 -20.82
C PHE A 89 -0.50 -7.50 -20.57
N GLY A 90 0.17 -6.40 -20.18
CA GLY A 90 -0.45 -5.10 -20.00
C GLY A 90 -1.29 -4.99 -18.72
N TYR A 91 -0.93 -5.72 -17.66
CA TYR A 91 -1.49 -5.47 -16.33
C TYR A 91 -1.06 -4.09 -15.84
N ASP A 92 -1.98 -3.40 -15.17
CA ASP A 92 -1.76 -2.03 -14.71
C ASP A 92 -1.06 -2.00 -13.36
N THR A 93 -1.39 -2.91 -12.45
CA THR A 93 -0.97 -2.84 -11.05
C THR A 93 -0.59 -4.20 -10.48
N ILE A 94 0.51 -4.25 -9.74
CA ILE A 94 0.88 -5.34 -8.83
C ILE A 94 0.64 -4.88 -7.40
N THR A 95 -0.09 -5.68 -6.61
CA THR A 95 -0.36 -5.38 -5.21
C THR A 95 0.48 -6.24 -4.26
N VAL A 96 0.87 -5.68 -3.12
CA VAL A 96 1.54 -6.41 -2.03
C VAL A 96 0.81 -6.12 -0.74
N ALA A 97 0.38 -7.16 -0.02
CA ALA A 97 -0.32 -7.01 1.25
C ALA A 97 0.65 -6.87 2.44
N ASP A 98 0.17 -6.32 3.54
CA ASP A 98 0.98 -6.01 4.71
C ASP A 98 0.78 -7.00 5.86
N HIS A 99 1.77 -7.86 6.08
CA HIS A 99 1.78 -8.79 7.21
C HIS A 99 3.20 -8.83 7.80
N ILE A 100 3.40 -8.18 8.95
CA ILE A 100 4.68 -8.25 9.68
C ILE A 100 4.80 -9.57 10.43
N VAL A 101 3.68 -10.01 11.02
CA VAL A 101 3.54 -11.27 11.73
C VAL A 101 2.16 -11.82 11.38
N VAL A 102 2.11 -13.10 11.01
CA VAL A 102 0.86 -13.84 10.86
C VAL A 102 0.75 -14.78 12.06
N PRO A 103 -0.21 -14.57 12.97
CA PRO A 103 -0.43 -15.50 14.08
C PRO A 103 -0.82 -16.89 13.57
N SER A 104 -0.29 -17.93 14.20
CA SER A 104 -0.71 -19.33 13.95
C SER A 104 -2.12 -19.64 14.46
N THR A 105 -2.69 -18.74 15.27
CA THR A 105 -4.06 -18.84 15.78
C THR A 105 -4.65 -17.45 15.85
N ILE A 106 -5.85 -17.29 15.29
CA ILE A 106 -6.57 -16.01 15.23
C ILE A 106 -7.90 -16.20 15.94
N GLY A 107 -8.11 -15.45 17.03
CA GLY A 107 -9.36 -15.48 17.80
C GLY A 107 -10.40 -14.45 17.36
N ALA A 108 -10.01 -13.53 16.46
CA ALA A 108 -10.89 -12.51 15.90
C ALA A 108 -11.53 -13.02 14.60
N ASN A 109 -12.84 -12.80 14.44
CA ASN A 109 -13.52 -13.12 13.18
C ASN A 109 -13.01 -12.22 12.05
N TYR A 110 -12.64 -12.84 10.94
CA TYR A 110 -12.28 -12.14 9.72
C TYR A 110 -13.55 -11.54 9.07
N PRO A 111 -13.63 -10.21 8.92
CA PRO A 111 -14.87 -9.55 8.52
C PRO A 111 -15.27 -9.76 7.05
N TYR A 112 -14.40 -10.40 6.25
CA TYR A 112 -14.58 -10.58 4.82
C TYR A 112 -14.73 -12.05 4.40
N SER A 113 -14.97 -12.96 5.36
CA SER A 113 -15.34 -14.36 5.09
C SER A 113 -16.66 -14.70 5.79
N GLU A 114 -17.48 -15.54 5.15
CA GLU A 114 -18.76 -15.97 5.72
C GLU A 114 -18.57 -16.77 7.01
N ASP A 115 -17.55 -17.63 7.05
CA ASP A 115 -17.24 -18.48 8.21
C ASP A 115 -16.39 -17.74 9.26
N GLY A 116 -16.03 -16.47 9.03
CA GLY A 116 -15.16 -15.70 9.93
C GLY A 116 -13.70 -16.16 9.94
N GLU A 117 -13.34 -17.17 9.15
CA GLU A 117 -11.99 -17.70 9.03
C GLU A 117 -11.11 -16.82 8.15
N PHE A 118 -9.88 -16.57 8.58
CA PHE A 118 -8.88 -15.94 7.75
C PHE A 118 -8.22 -17.00 6.86
N ALA A 119 -8.63 -17.07 5.59
CA ALA A 119 -8.23 -18.12 4.64
C ALA A 119 -6.71 -18.32 4.48
N TRP A 120 -5.88 -17.40 4.98
CA TRP A 120 -4.43 -17.47 4.90
C TRP A 120 -3.79 -18.47 5.85
N THR A 121 -4.43 -18.83 6.97
CA THR A 121 -3.89 -19.80 7.93
C THR A 121 -4.33 -21.24 7.64
N ALA A 122 -5.11 -21.47 6.57
CA ALA A 122 -5.71 -22.76 6.27
C ALA A 122 -4.69 -23.88 5.97
N ASP A 123 -3.51 -23.55 5.46
CA ASP A 123 -2.40 -24.49 5.24
C ASP A 123 -1.37 -24.51 6.40
N GLY A 124 -1.64 -23.75 7.47
CA GLY A 124 -0.74 -23.58 8.61
C GLY A 124 0.50 -22.72 8.35
N SER A 125 0.66 -22.18 7.14
CA SER A 125 1.79 -21.33 6.80
C SER A 125 1.57 -19.91 7.34
N THR A 126 2.60 -19.39 8.01
CA THR A 126 2.62 -18.01 8.52
C THR A 126 3.72 -17.17 7.85
N ASP A 127 4.44 -17.77 6.91
CA ASP A 127 5.54 -17.12 6.20
C ASP A 127 5.02 -16.17 5.12
N CYS A 128 5.45 -14.92 5.19
CA CYS A 128 5.17 -13.90 4.19
C CYS A 128 6.36 -12.95 4.03
N MET A 129 6.59 -12.49 2.81
CA MET A 129 7.56 -11.43 2.54
C MET A 129 7.09 -10.08 3.08
N GLU A 130 8.04 -9.28 3.54
CA GLU A 130 7.76 -7.94 4.05
C GLU A 130 7.40 -6.98 2.89
N GLN A 131 6.33 -6.20 3.08
CA GLN A 131 5.69 -5.41 2.02
C GLN A 131 6.61 -4.35 1.40
N PHE A 132 7.33 -3.57 2.20
CA PHE A 132 8.10 -2.42 1.68
C PHE A 132 9.38 -2.88 0.97
N THR A 133 10.04 -3.90 1.51
CA THR A 133 11.23 -4.51 0.89
C THR A 133 10.87 -5.21 -0.42
N LEU A 134 9.74 -5.92 -0.46
CA LEU A 134 9.26 -6.52 -1.71
C LEU A 134 8.87 -5.46 -2.74
N LEU A 135 8.19 -4.37 -2.34
CA LEU A 135 7.88 -3.26 -3.25
C LEU A 135 9.15 -2.56 -3.77
N ALA A 136 10.15 -2.37 -2.92
CA ALA A 136 11.44 -1.82 -3.32
C ALA A 136 12.14 -2.72 -4.35
N TRP A 137 12.13 -4.04 -4.14
CA TRP A 137 12.69 -4.98 -5.09
C TRP A 137 11.89 -5.03 -6.41
N LEU A 138 10.55 -5.09 -6.35
CA LEU A 138 9.67 -5.01 -7.52
C LEU A 138 9.91 -3.73 -8.32
N SER A 139 10.19 -2.61 -7.65
CA SER A 139 10.52 -1.35 -8.34
C SER A 139 11.78 -1.45 -9.19
N ALA A 140 12.73 -2.31 -8.82
CA ALA A 140 13.98 -2.51 -9.54
C ALA A 140 13.84 -3.51 -10.71
N VAL A 141 12.93 -4.48 -10.61
CA VAL A 141 12.75 -5.56 -11.62
C VAL A 141 11.57 -5.33 -12.56
N THR A 142 10.85 -4.20 -12.43
CA THR A 142 9.76 -3.80 -13.32
C THR A 142 9.97 -2.38 -13.81
N SER A 143 9.33 -2.03 -14.92
CA SER A 143 9.58 -0.76 -15.63
C SER A 143 8.34 0.13 -15.81
N SER A 144 7.14 -0.45 -15.74
CA SER A 144 5.89 0.15 -16.17
C SER A 144 4.71 -0.13 -15.23
N VAL A 145 4.61 -1.32 -14.61
CA VAL A 145 3.48 -1.62 -13.71
C VAL A 145 3.44 -0.66 -12.53
N ARG A 146 2.25 -0.30 -12.07
CA ARG A 146 2.08 0.38 -10.79
C ARG A 146 2.27 -0.60 -9.64
N LEU A 147 2.80 -0.10 -8.53
CA LEU A 147 3.07 -0.87 -7.32
C LEU A 147 2.16 -0.38 -6.20
N LEU A 148 1.24 -1.21 -5.74
CA LEU A 148 0.23 -0.83 -4.76
C LEU A 148 0.41 -1.56 -3.42
N THR A 149 0.40 -0.81 -2.33
CA THR A 149 0.23 -1.39 -0.99
C THR A 149 -1.24 -1.73 -0.76
N SER A 150 -1.56 -3.00 -0.48
CA SER A 150 -2.94 -3.51 -0.40
C SER A 150 -3.18 -4.37 0.84
N GLU A 151 -3.38 -3.80 2.01
CA GLU A 151 -3.23 -2.39 2.41
C GLU A 151 -2.10 -2.29 3.44
N ILE A 152 -1.53 -1.12 3.67
CA ILE A 152 -0.66 -0.92 4.83
C ILE A 152 -1.51 -0.90 6.09
N VAL A 153 -1.13 -1.67 7.11
CA VAL A 153 -1.71 -1.56 8.45
C VAL A 153 -0.96 -0.46 9.20
N VAL A 154 -1.51 0.76 9.16
CA VAL A 154 -0.83 1.98 9.63
C VAL A 154 -0.26 1.87 11.06
N PRO A 155 -0.97 1.26 12.05
CA PRO A 155 -0.45 1.14 13.41
C PRO A 155 0.78 0.26 13.57
N HIS A 156 1.10 -0.62 12.59
CA HIS A 156 2.17 -1.60 12.73
C HIS A 156 3.58 -1.02 12.67
N ARG A 157 3.76 0.19 12.10
CA ARG A 157 5.09 0.76 11.84
C ARG A 157 5.18 2.21 12.27
N ASN A 158 6.41 2.67 12.48
CA ASN A 158 6.66 4.09 12.69
C ASN A 158 6.27 4.89 11.41
N PRO A 159 5.40 5.91 11.52
CA PRO A 159 4.89 6.63 10.36
C PRO A 159 5.96 7.40 9.60
N LEU A 160 7.02 7.88 10.27
CA LEU A 160 8.13 8.57 9.63
C LEU A 160 8.99 7.60 8.82
N PHE A 161 9.27 6.43 9.37
CA PHE A 161 9.99 5.37 8.66
C PHE A 161 9.19 4.92 7.43
N MET A 162 7.90 4.65 7.60
CA MET A 162 7.00 4.30 6.50
C MET A 162 7.00 5.35 5.40
N ALA A 163 6.86 6.62 5.78
CA ALA A 163 6.85 7.71 4.81
C ALA A 163 8.16 7.80 4.03
N LYS A 164 9.31 7.66 4.71
CA LYS A 164 10.62 7.71 4.05
C LYS A 164 10.83 6.52 3.12
N SER A 165 10.48 5.31 3.55
CA SER A 165 10.60 4.09 2.75
C SER A 165 9.75 4.17 1.48
N LEU A 166 8.48 4.58 1.60
CA LEU A 166 7.58 4.75 0.45
C LEU A 166 8.07 5.82 -0.52
N ALA A 167 8.52 6.98 -0.02
CA ALA A 167 9.06 8.04 -0.88
C ALA A 167 10.33 7.60 -1.62
N THR A 168 11.22 6.86 -0.95
CA THR A 168 12.41 6.28 -1.58
C THR A 168 12.03 5.26 -2.66
N THR A 169 11.11 4.34 -2.37
CA THR A 169 10.64 3.35 -3.36
C THR A 169 9.94 4.04 -4.53
N ASP A 170 9.14 5.07 -4.29
CA ASP A 170 8.48 5.83 -5.35
C ASP A 170 9.50 6.48 -6.29
N GLN A 171 10.53 7.12 -5.72
CA GLN A 171 11.64 7.68 -6.48
C GLN A 171 12.38 6.62 -7.31
N LEU A 172 12.69 5.46 -6.73
CA LEU A 172 13.37 4.36 -7.42
C LEU A 172 12.51 3.76 -8.54
N SER A 173 11.20 3.71 -8.33
CA SER A 173 10.25 3.20 -9.32
C SER A 173 9.97 4.18 -10.46
N GLY A 174 10.36 5.45 -10.35
CA GLY A 174 9.96 6.50 -11.30
C GLY A 174 8.50 6.94 -11.14
N GLY A 175 7.98 6.98 -9.90
CA GLY A 175 6.64 7.47 -9.59
C GLY A 175 5.52 6.42 -9.68
N ARG A 176 5.85 5.13 -9.64
CA ARG A 176 4.89 4.03 -9.85
C ARG A 176 4.23 3.56 -8.57
N VAL A 177 4.58 4.09 -7.39
CA VAL A 177 4.00 3.64 -6.12
C VAL A 177 2.62 4.26 -5.89
N THR A 178 1.69 3.44 -5.46
CA THR A 178 0.36 3.83 -4.98
C THR A 178 0.20 3.34 -3.55
N VAL A 179 -0.30 4.20 -2.67
CA VAL A 179 -0.44 3.88 -1.25
C VAL A 179 -1.91 3.56 -0.93
N GLY A 180 -2.19 2.31 -0.59
CA GLY A 180 -3.42 1.88 0.06
C GLY A 180 -3.15 1.63 1.53
N CYS A 181 -4.02 2.11 2.42
CA CYS A 181 -3.80 2.03 3.86
C CYS A 181 -5.11 1.79 4.61
N GLY A 182 -5.02 1.06 5.72
CA GLY A 182 -6.12 0.75 6.61
C GLY A 182 -5.67 0.67 8.07
N ALA A 183 -6.65 0.56 8.96
CA ALA A 183 -6.40 0.43 10.40
C ALA A 183 -6.00 -0.99 10.82
N GLY A 184 -6.21 -1.99 9.94
CA GLY A 184 -6.17 -3.40 10.30
C GLY A 184 -7.50 -3.85 10.93
N TRP A 185 -7.82 -5.13 10.73
CA TRP A 185 -9.07 -5.73 11.21
C TRP A 185 -8.89 -6.50 12.52
N MET A 186 -7.69 -7.06 12.75
CA MET A 186 -7.36 -7.88 13.90
C MET A 186 -7.16 -7.00 15.14
N ARG A 187 -7.88 -7.30 16.22
CA ARG A 187 -7.89 -6.57 17.50
C ARG A 187 -7.43 -7.44 18.65
#